data_AF-A0A5C7NYV1-F1
#
_entry.id   AF-A0A5C7NYV1-F1
#
_cell.length_a   1.000
_cell.length_b   1.000
_cell.length_c   1.000
_cell.angle_alpha   90.00
_cell.angle_beta   90.00
_cell.angle_gamma   90.00
#
_symmetry.space_group_name_H-M   'P 1'
#
loop_
_entity.id
_entity.type
_entity.pdbx_description
1 polymer ?
#
loop_
_entity_poly.entity_id
_entity_poly.type
_entity_poly.pdbx_seq_one_letter_code
_entity_poly.pdbx_strand_id
1 'polypeptide(L)'
;MKNQVQLITYVDRFGGGGLADLQALLTGPLAGVFGGVHLLPFFHAIDGADAGFDPIDHTRVDARLGDWGDVKRLAQHVDVMADVIVNHMSSDSPQFQDFAAKGRASAYDGLFLTMDAVFPNGATEKDLLAIYRPRPGVPFTFVTLANGERRILWTTFTAQQVDIDVNHPQGKAYLLAILRQLAEAGVTMVRCDAVGYAIKKPGDSCFMMAETFAFIDEFAGIARGLGLEVLVEVHSYYRKQIEIAQRVDWVYDFALPPLVLHALFFGTAEPLKAWARQRPANAITVLDTHDGIGIIDIGADATDRAGRPGLVPPAELDQLVEMIHTHSGGQSREATGAAASNLDLYQVNCTFYDALGRDDGAYLIARAIQFFLPGVPQVYYVGLLAGENDMALLQASGVGRDINRHHYSRAEIDAHLQRPVVQQLLQLIRLRNSHPAFGGHFSQGVTAPHQLDLGWSHGGATLQLLVDLRARTARITGSGAAGTLAWQLAGALGEASSIVCV
;
A
#
# COMPACT_ATOMS: atom_id res chain seq x y z
N MET A 1 3.45 -14.52 9.75
CA MET A 1 2.35 -14.43 8.79
C MET A 1 2.46 -15.55 7.77
N LYS A 2 1.34 -16.06 7.26
CA LYS A 2 1.35 -17.10 6.20
C LYS A 2 1.77 -16.53 4.85
N ASN A 3 2.53 -17.30 4.06
CA ASN A 3 2.86 -16.99 2.66
C ASN A 3 1.65 -17.24 1.72
N GLN A 4 0.55 -16.54 1.99
CA GLN A 4 -0.73 -16.62 1.30
C GLN A 4 -1.20 -15.22 0.93
N VAL A 5 -2.00 -15.12 -0.14
CA VAL A 5 -2.56 -13.85 -0.62
C VAL A 5 -3.41 -13.21 0.48
N GLN A 6 -3.31 -11.88 0.58
CA GLN A 6 -4.06 -11.05 1.49
C GLN A 6 -4.98 -10.08 0.77
N LEU A 7 -6.06 -9.68 1.44
CA LEU A 7 -6.94 -8.61 1.00
C LEU A 7 -6.52 -7.29 1.64
N ILE A 8 -6.46 -6.19 0.90
CA ILE A 8 -6.43 -4.83 1.47
C ILE A 8 -7.83 -4.23 1.30
N THR A 9 -8.44 -3.74 2.39
CA THR A 9 -9.80 -3.18 2.29
C THR A 9 -10.11 -2.16 3.39
N TYR A 10 -10.96 -1.19 3.05
CA TYR A 10 -11.70 -0.40 4.03
C TYR A 10 -12.88 -1.22 4.52
N VAL A 11 -13.12 -1.25 5.83
CA VAL A 11 -14.18 -2.06 6.43
C VAL A 11 -15.56 -1.63 5.92
N ASP A 12 -15.83 -0.33 5.82
CA ASP A 12 -17.10 0.23 5.36
C ASP A 12 -17.31 0.14 3.84
N ARG A 13 -16.23 0.05 3.05
CA ARG A 13 -16.33 0.12 1.58
C ARG A 13 -16.45 -1.23 0.88
N PHE A 14 -16.33 -2.34 1.61
CA PHE A 14 -16.41 -3.69 1.05
C PHE A 14 -17.52 -4.50 1.72
N GLY A 15 -18.74 -4.25 1.25
CA GLY A 15 -19.99 -4.82 1.77
C GLY A 15 -20.95 -3.74 2.26
N GLY A 16 -20.46 -2.52 2.51
CA GLY A 16 -21.24 -1.39 3.02
C GLY A 16 -21.50 -1.43 4.52
N GLY A 17 -20.83 -2.34 5.24
CA GLY A 17 -21.15 -2.71 6.62
C GLY A 17 -19.97 -2.57 7.59
N GLY A 18 -20.08 -3.23 8.74
CA GLY A 18 -19.03 -3.25 9.75
C GLY A 18 -18.10 -4.45 9.65
N LEU A 19 -17.27 -4.63 10.67
CA LEU A 19 -16.35 -5.78 10.80
C LEU A 19 -17.08 -7.13 10.73
N ALA A 20 -18.31 -7.20 11.24
CA ALA A 20 -19.13 -8.41 11.17
C ALA A 20 -19.50 -8.79 9.74
N ASP A 21 -19.83 -7.81 8.89
CA ASP A 21 -20.19 -8.05 7.49
C ASP A 21 -18.96 -8.44 6.67
N LEU A 22 -17.81 -7.80 6.93
CA LEU A 22 -16.52 -8.19 6.35
C LEU A 22 -16.16 -9.63 6.75
N GLN A 23 -16.33 -10.00 8.02
CA GLN A 23 -16.13 -11.37 8.47
C GLN A 23 -17.07 -12.35 7.74
N ALA A 24 -18.34 -11.99 7.54
CA ALA A 24 -19.30 -12.82 6.81
C ALA A 24 -18.94 -13.01 5.33
N LEU A 25 -18.32 -12.00 4.70
CA LEU A 25 -17.77 -12.13 3.35
C LEU A 25 -16.58 -13.10 3.30
N LEU A 26 -15.62 -12.91 4.21
CA LEU A 26 -14.39 -13.71 4.28
C LEU A 26 -14.63 -15.17 4.70
N THR A 27 -15.67 -15.42 5.50
CA THR A 27 -16.06 -16.78 5.92
C THR A 27 -17.11 -17.43 5.04
N GLY A 28 -17.71 -16.66 4.11
CA GLY A 28 -18.74 -17.12 3.18
C GLY A 28 -18.24 -17.12 1.72
N PRO A 29 -18.68 -16.18 0.86
CA PRO A 29 -18.33 -16.16 -0.57
C PRO A 29 -16.83 -16.18 -0.88
N LEU A 30 -16.00 -15.64 0.03
CA LEU A 30 -14.54 -15.56 -0.11
C LEU A 30 -13.79 -16.57 0.78
N ALA A 31 -14.48 -17.58 1.31
CA ALA A 31 -13.88 -18.60 2.16
C ALA A 31 -12.66 -19.25 1.49
N GLY A 32 -11.53 -19.26 2.21
CA GLY A 32 -10.27 -19.85 1.74
C GLY A 32 -9.54 -19.07 0.63
N VAL A 33 -10.04 -17.90 0.23
CA VAL A 33 -9.38 -17.05 -0.78
C VAL A 33 -8.21 -16.27 -0.16
N PHE A 34 -8.32 -15.81 1.08
CA PHE A 34 -7.30 -14.99 1.72
C PHE A 34 -6.73 -15.66 2.98
N GLY A 35 -5.41 -15.62 3.12
CA GLY A 35 -4.72 -16.03 4.35
C GLY A 35 -4.67 -14.92 5.40
N GLY A 36 -4.88 -13.66 4.98
CA GLY A 36 -4.97 -12.52 5.86
C GLY A 36 -5.68 -11.32 5.23
N VAL A 37 -5.93 -10.30 6.04
CA VAL A 37 -6.57 -9.06 5.64
C VAL A 37 -5.86 -7.87 6.28
N HIS A 38 -5.51 -6.88 5.47
CA HIS A 38 -5.13 -5.55 5.90
C HIS A 38 -6.38 -4.69 5.97
N LEU A 39 -6.77 -4.39 7.20
CA LEU A 39 -7.82 -3.41 7.49
C LEU A 39 -7.18 -2.03 7.42
N LEU A 40 -7.56 -1.25 6.41
CA LEU A 40 -7.25 0.18 6.35
C LEU A 40 -7.83 0.89 7.59
N PRO A 41 -7.35 2.08 7.95
CA PRO A 41 -7.62 2.68 9.25
C PRO A 41 -9.11 2.66 9.62
N PHE A 42 -9.43 1.90 10.66
CA PHE A 42 -10.79 1.68 11.18
C PHE A 42 -11.02 2.38 12.53
N PHE A 43 -10.09 3.27 12.88
CA PHE A 43 -10.06 3.98 14.15
C PHE A 43 -11.03 5.18 14.14
N HIS A 44 -11.32 5.72 15.32
CA HIS A 44 -12.21 6.88 15.42
C HIS A 44 -11.49 8.16 14.94
N ALA A 45 -11.96 8.91 13.94
CA ALA A 45 -13.05 8.59 13.00
C ALA A 45 -12.51 8.15 11.63
N ILE A 46 -13.26 7.30 10.93
CA ILE A 46 -12.88 6.75 9.60
C ILE A 46 -13.11 7.71 8.43
N ASP A 47 -13.86 8.79 8.64
CA ASP A 47 -14.26 9.78 7.65
C ASP A 47 -13.76 11.18 8.02
N GLY A 48 -12.59 11.22 8.66
CA GLY A 48 -11.82 12.45 8.87
C GLY A 48 -11.31 13.06 7.55
N ALA A 49 -10.37 13.98 7.68
CA ALA A 49 -9.75 14.68 6.56
C ALA A 49 -9.05 13.76 5.56
N ASP A 50 -8.64 12.56 5.98
CA ASP A 50 -7.89 11.62 5.15
C ASP A 50 -8.38 10.16 5.29
N ALA A 51 -9.69 9.96 5.29
CA ALA A 51 -10.31 8.63 5.26
C ALA A 51 -9.76 7.65 6.33
N GLY A 52 -9.58 8.15 7.56
CA GLY A 52 -9.11 7.39 8.72
C GLY A 52 -7.62 7.53 9.02
N PHE A 53 -6.83 8.16 8.13
CA PHE A 53 -5.41 8.46 8.37
C PHE A 53 -5.18 9.68 9.28
N ASP A 54 -6.24 10.34 9.73
CA ASP A 54 -6.23 11.41 10.73
C ASP A 54 -7.03 11.04 11.99
N PRO A 55 -6.67 9.96 12.69
CA PRO A 55 -7.47 9.47 13.80
C PRO A 55 -7.43 10.41 15.00
N ILE A 56 -8.61 10.61 15.58
CA ILE A 56 -8.84 11.28 16.86
C ILE A 56 -8.35 10.36 17.99
N ASP A 57 -8.63 9.05 17.87
CA ASP A 57 -8.21 8.04 18.84
C ASP A 57 -7.92 6.70 18.14
N HIS A 58 -6.62 6.37 17.99
CA HIS A 58 -6.16 5.09 17.45
C HIS A 58 -6.48 3.87 18.32
N THR A 59 -6.75 4.08 19.59
CA THR A 59 -7.02 2.97 20.52
C THR A 59 -8.51 2.62 20.56
N ARG A 60 -9.31 3.26 19.71
CA ARG A 60 -10.76 3.04 19.61
C ARG A 60 -11.16 2.77 18.17
N VAL A 61 -11.82 1.61 17.97
CA VAL A 61 -12.54 1.31 16.72
C VAL A 61 -13.68 2.32 16.55
N ASP A 62 -13.87 2.82 15.33
CA ASP A 62 -15.03 3.65 15.03
C ASP A 62 -16.33 2.87 15.26
N ALA A 63 -17.22 3.42 16.09
CA ALA A 63 -18.42 2.72 16.53
C ALA A 63 -19.37 2.34 15.38
N ARG A 64 -19.24 2.96 14.21
CA ARG A 64 -19.98 2.58 13.00
C ARG A 64 -19.52 1.24 12.42
N LEU A 65 -18.27 0.85 12.67
CA LEU A 65 -17.67 -0.37 12.16
C LEU A 65 -17.75 -1.55 13.13
N GLY A 66 -17.85 -1.29 14.43
CA GLY A 66 -17.90 -2.30 15.48
C GLY A 66 -16.99 -1.97 16.65
N ASP A 67 -16.41 -3.00 17.25
CA ASP A 67 -15.49 -2.87 18.38
C ASP A 67 -14.23 -3.76 18.27
N TRP A 68 -13.32 -3.67 19.24
CA TRP A 68 -12.13 -4.54 19.29
C TRP A 68 -12.46 -6.03 19.45
N GLY A 69 -13.63 -6.36 19.99
CA GLY A 69 -14.14 -7.72 20.05
C GLY A 69 -14.45 -8.27 18.65
N ASP A 70 -14.96 -7.45 17.73
CA ASP A 70 -15.12 -7.80 16.32
C ASP A 70 -13.77 -8.07 15.65
N VAL A 71 -12.78 -7.18 15.85
CA VAL A 71 -11.41 -7.39 15.33
C VAL A 71 -10.84 -8.72 15.84
N LYS A 72 -11.01 -8.99 17.13
CA LYS A 72 -10.56 -10.24 17.75
C LYS A 72 -11.28 -11.48 17.22
N ARG A 73 -12.56 -11.39 16.89
CA ARG A 73 -13.30 -12.47 16.23
C ARG A 73 -12.79 -12.70 14.82
N LEU A 74 -12.57 -11.65 14.05
CA LEU A 74 -12.01 -11.75 12.70
C LEU A 74 -10.61 -12.39 12.71
N ALA A 75 -9.76 -12.00 13.65
CA ALA A 75 -8.41 -12.53 13.83
C ALA A 75 -8.35 -14.03 14.18
N GLN A 76 -9.47 -14.64 14.60
CA GLN A 76 -9.54 -16.11 14.80
C GLN A 76 -9.65 -16.87 13.48
N HIS A 77 -10.01 -16.21 12.38
CA HIS A 77 -10.25 -16.82 11.08
C HIS A 77 -9.14 -16.53 10.06
N VAL A 78 -8.55 -15.33 10.12
CA VAL A 78 -7.54 -14.85 9.16
C VAL A 78 -6.48 -14.02 9.88
N ASP A 79 -5.25 -13.99 9.34
CA ASP A 79 -4.20 -13.11 9.87
C ASP A 79 -4.64 -11.64 9.63
N VAL A 80 -4.65 -10.80 10.68
CA VAL A 80 -5.04 -9.39 10.54
C VAL A 80 -3.80 -8.50 10.53
N MET A 81 -3.78 -7.56 9.58
CA MET A 81 -2.88 -6.41 9.52
C MET A 81 -3.66 -5.12 9.77
N ALA A 82 -3.07 -4.21 10.53
CA ALA A 82 -3.64 -2.89 10.81
C ALA A 82 -2.56 -1.80 10.71
N ASP A 83 -2.99 -0.57 10.46
CA ASP A 83 -2.09 0.58 10.42
C ASP A 83 -1.69 1.07 11.82
N VAL A 84 -0.45 1.53 11.91
CA VAL A 84 0.04 2.38 13.00
C VAL A 84 0.50 3.67 12.33
N ILE A 85 -0.28 4.73 12.51
CA ILE A 85 0.05 6.05 11.95
C ILE A 85 1.02 6.73 12.91
N VAL A 86 2.31 6.47 12.66
CA VAL A 86 3.38 6.86 13.58
C VAL A 86 3.72 8.34 13.54
N ASN A 87 3.43 9.01 12.40
CA ASN A 87 3.92 10.35 12.13
C ASN A 87 3.05 11.45 12.77
N HIS A 88 1.75 11.24 12.86
CA HIS A 88 0.79 12.31 13.15
C HIS A 88 -0.49 11.79 13.81
N MET A 89 -1.30 12.71 14.33
CA MET A 89 -2.65 12.46 14.85
C MET A 89 -3.57 13.64 14.53
N SER A 90 -4.88 13.45 14.70
CA SER A 90 -5.85 14.51 14.46
C SER A 90 -5.65 15.72 15.37
N SER A 91 -5.87 16.93 14.84
CA SER A 91 -6.05 18.14 15.63
C SER A 91 -7.27 18.06 16.55
N ASP A 92 -8.19 17.14 16.33
CA ASP A 92 -9.34 16.92 17.22
C ASP A 92 -9.05 15.87 18.32
N SER A 93 -7.83 15.33 18.35
CA SER A 93 -7.39 14.40 19.41
C SER A 93 -7.47 15.05 20.80
N PRO A 94 -7.86 14.30 21.86
CA PRO A 94 -7.87 14.81 23.23
C PRO A 94 -6.53 15.43 23.67
N GLN A 95 -5.42 14.86 23.20
CA GLN A 95 -4.06 15.33 23.46
C GLN A 95 -3.84 16.72 22.85
N PHE A 96 -4.23 16.93 21.59
CA PHE A 96 -4.07 18.22 20.93
C PHE A 96 -5.01 19.27 21.52
N GLN A 97 -6.26 18.90 21.82
CA GLN A 97 -7.22 19.81 22.44
C GLN A 97 -6.75 20.27 23.83
N ASP A 98 -6.15 19.39 24.63
CA ASP A 98 -5.56 19.77 25.92
C ASP A 98 -4.34 20.70 25.74
N PHE A 99 -3.45 20.39 24.78
CA PHE A 99 -2.33 21.27 24.41
C PHE A 99 -2.83 22.64 23.93
N ALA A 100 -3.84 22.69 23.06
CA ALA A 100 -4.40 23.93 22.56
C ALA A 100 -5.06 24.78 23.67
N ALA A 101 -5.68 24.14 24.65
CA ALA A 101 -6.32 24.83 25.78
C ALA A 101 -5.33 25.33 26.84
N LYS A 102 -4.21 24.62 27.07
CA LYS A 102 -3.30 24.89 28.20
C LYS A 102 -1.90 25.35 27.78
N GLY A 103 -1.53 25.24 26.50
CA GLY A 103 -0.19 25.50 25.99
C GLY A 103 0.86 24.72 26.81
N ARG A 104 1.87 25.44 27.31
CA ARG A 104 2.96 24.88 28.14
C ARG A 104 2.52 24.24 29.46
N ALA A 105 1.30 24.52 29.93
CA ALA A 105 0.76 23.88 31.13
C ALA A 105 0.08 22.52 30.84
N SER A 106 -0.01 22.11 29.56
CA SER A 106 -0.53 20.81 29.16
C SER A 106 0.44 19.68 29.53
N ALA A 107 -0.11 18.52 29.89
CA ALA A 107 0.68 17.29 30.03
C ALA A 107 1.25 16.78 28.69
N TYR A 108 0.75 17.33 27.58
CA TYR A 108 1.14 17.02 26.21
C TYR A 108 1.97 18.14 25.57
N ASP A 109 2.45 19.12 26.35
CA ASP A 109 3.47 20.06 25.86
C ASP A 109 4.70 19.28 25.38
N GLY A 110 5.22 19.64 24.20
CA GLY A 110 6.30 18.91 23.54
C GLY A 110 5.89 17.66 22.74
N LEU A 111 4.64 17.20 22.82
CA LEU A 111 4.17 16.09 21.97
C LEU A 111 4.01 16.54 20.51
N PHE A 112 3.47 17.73 20.26
CA PHE A 112 3.20 18.23 18.92
C PHE A 112 4.37 19.05 18.40
N LEU A 113 4.85 18.72 17.21
CA LEU A 113 5.99 19.42 16.62
C LEU A 113 5.56 20.83 16.19
N THR A 114 6.31 21.82 16.67
CA THR A 114 6.19 23.21 16.24
C THR A 114 7.45 23.62 15.48
N MET A 115 7.33 24.67 14.65
CA MET A 115 8.48 25.19 13.90
C MET A 115 9.65 25.56 14.82
N ASP A 116 9.38 26.17 15.98
CA ASP A 116 10.40 26.56 16.96
C ASP A 116 10.95 25.38 17.79
N ALA A 117 10.19 24.28 17.94
CA ALA A 117 10.72 23.06 18.53
C ALA A 117 11.76 22.39 17.63
N VAL A 118 11.51 22.34 16.31
CA VAL A 118 12.48 21.81 15.35
C VAL A 118 13.61 22.81 15.12
N PHE A 119 13.30 24.10 14.95
CA PHE A 119 14.24 25.18 14.65
C PHE A 119 14.33 26.19 15.80
N PRO A 120 14.97 25.85 16.94
CA PRO A 120 15.00 26.71 18.14
C PRO A 120 15.75 28.04 17.93
N ASN A 121 16.61 28.12 16.92
CA ASN A 121 17.37 29.32 16.55
C ASN A 121 16.78 30.03 15.32
N GLY A 122 15.55 29.68 14.91
CA GLY A 122 14.97 30.07 13.64
C GLY A 122 15.42 29.20 12.47
N ALA A 123 14.66 29.24 11.37
CA ALA A 123 14.97 28.52 10.13
C ALA A 123 15.42 29.50 9.04
N THR A 124 16.46 29.13 8.30
CA THR A 124 16.85 29.84 7.07
C THR A 124 16.08 29.31 5.86
N GLU A 125 16.08 30.05 4.74
CA GLU A 125 15.49 29.55 3.48
C GLU A 125 16.11 28.22 3.05
N LYS A 126 17.43 28.06 3.24
CA LYS A 126 18.14 26.80 2.95
C LYS A 126 17.58 25.63 3.75
N ASP A 127 17.29 25.85 5.04
CA ASP A 127 16.74 24.80 5.91
C ASP A 127 15.34 24.39 5.43
N LEU A 128 14.50 25.36 5.07
CA LEU A 128 13.13 25.10 4.61
C LEU A 128 13.10 24.41 3.24
N LEU A 129 14.03 24.74 2.34
CA LEU A 129 14.16 24.12 1.02
C LEU A 129 14.76 22.71 1.08
N ALA A 130 15.47 22.36 2.16
CA ALA A 130 16.02 21.02 2.33
C ALA A 130 14.93 19.98 2.63
N ILE A 131 13.84 20.38 3.27
CA ILE A 131 12.76 19.48 3.69
C ILE A 131 12.11 18.81 2.47
N TYR A 132 12.06 17.47 2.50
CA TYR A 132 11.35 16.66 1.52
C TYR A 132 9.84 16.80 1.73
N ARG A 133 9.07 16.83 0.63
CA ARG A 133 7.64 17.15 0.66
C ARG A 133 6.83 16.25 -0.27
N PRO A 134 5.73 15.63 0.23
CA PRO A 134 4.81 14.88 -0.61
C PRO A 134 3.92 15.81 -1.47
N ARG A 135 3.64 17.02 -0.96
CA ARG A 135 2.74 18.03 -1.54
C ARG A 135 3.41 19.40 -1.76
N PRO A 136 2.81 20.30 -2.56
CA PRO A 136 3.24 21.70 -2.66
C PRO A 136 3.12 22.45 -1.32
N GLY A 137 3.92 23.50 -1.16
CA GLY A 137 3.92 24.35 0.04
C GLY A 137 4.86 23.85 1.15
N VAL A 138 5.01 24.61 2.23
CA VAL A 138 5.81 24.20 3.39
C VAL A 138 4.98 23.29 4.32
N PRO A 139 5.59 22.39 5.10
CA PRO A 139 4.86 21.47 5.98
C PRO A 139 4.44 22.15 7.29
N PHE A 140 3.85 23.35 7.19
CA PHE A 140 3.47 24.16 8.34
C PHE A 140 2.05 24.70 8.24
N THR A 141 1.36 24.68 9.38
CA THR A 141 0.04 25.29 9.54
C THR A 141 0.08 26.36 10.63
N PHE A 142 -0.38 27.56 10.30
CA PHE A 142 -0.54 28.65 11.27
C PHE A 142 -1.86 28.48 12.01
N VAL A 143 -1.80 28.41 13.34
CA VAL A 143 -2.99 28.23 14.19
C VAL A 143 -3.02 29.25 15.32
N THR A 144 -4.23 29.60 15.75
CA THR A 144 -4.46 30.22 17.04
C THR A 144 -5.02 29.14 17.95
N LEU A 145 -4.25 28.76 18.97
CA LEU A 145 -4.66 27.79 19.98
C LEU A 145 -5.84 28.32 20.79
N ALA A 146 -6.56 27.44 21.47
CA ALA A 146 -7.75 27.80 22.26
C ALA A 146 -7.43 28.77 23.43
N ASN A 147 -6.19 28.78 23.91
CA ASN A 147 -5.69 29.76 24.88
C ASN A 147 -5.36 31.16 24.29
N GLY A 148 -5.58 31.36 22.98
CA GLY A 148 -5.31 32.61 22.25
C GLY A 148 -3.89 32.74 21.68
N GLU A 149 -3.02 31.77 21.93
CA GLU A 149 -1.65 31.79 21.48
C GLU A 149 -1.51 31.43 20.00
N ARG A 150 -0.67 32.17 19.26
CA ARG A 150 -0.36 31.84 17.86
C ARG A 150 0.83 30.89 17.79
N ARG A 151 0.69 29.84 16.99
CA ARG A 151 1.70 28.81 16.75
C ARG A 151 1.81 28.45 15.28
N ILE A 152 2.97 27.90 14.93
CA ILE A 152 3.24 27.28 13.63
C ILE A 152 3.48 25.81 13.91
N LEU A 153 2.50 24.97 13.57
CA LEU A 153 2.57 23.53 13.76
C LEU A 153 3.21 22.86 12.54
N TRP A 154 3.95 21.79 12.76
CA TRP A 154 4.39 20.91 11.69
C TRP A 154 3.23 20.03 11.25
N THR A 155 2.91 20.07 9.95
CA THR A 155 1.80 19.34 9.31
C THR A 155 2.27 18.86 7.94
N THR A 156 2.86 17.67 7.89
CA THR A 156 3.45 17.08 6.69
C THR A 156 2.38 16.85 5.61
N PHE A 157 1.21 16.35 6.03
CA PHE A 157 0.07 16.03 5.17
C PHE A 157 -1.01 17.11 5.29
N THR A 158 -2.23 16.84 5.73
CA THR A 158 -3.27 17.87 5.89
C THR A 158 -3.03 18.76 7.12
N ALA A 159 -3.73 19.90 7.19
CA ALA A 159 -3.67 20.79 8.36
C ALA A 159 -4.27 20.16 9.64
N GLN A 160 -5.13 19.14 9.46
CA GLN A 160 -5.75 18.38 10.53
C GLN A 160 -4.83 17.25 11.05
N GLN A 161 -3.82 16.87 10.28
CA GLN A 161 -2.81 15.87 10.65
C GLN A 161 -1.61 16.58 11.29
N VAL A 162 -1.62 16.72 12.62
CA VAL A 162 -0.55 17.37 13.37
C VAL A 162 0.55 16.36 13.68
N ASP A 163 1.76 16.64 13.21
CA ASP A 163 2.91 15.76 13.40
C ASP A 163 3.32 15.70 14.89
N ILE A 164 3.64 14.49 15.36
CA ILE A 164 4.08 14.24 16.73
C ILE A 164 5.61 14.12 16.82
N ASP A 165 6.16 14.47 17.97
CA ASP A 165 7.54 14.11 18.33
C ASP A 165 7.56 12.68 18.88
N VAL A 166 8.00 11.75 18.03
CA VAL A 166 8.10 10.32 18.36
C VAL A 166 9.15 10.01 19.43
N ASN A 167 10.06 10.95 19.73
CA ASN A 167 11.06 10.80 20.78
C ASN A 167 10.57 11.34 22.13
N HIS A 168 9.56 12.22 22.13
CA HIS A 168 8.97 12.75 23.35
C HIS A 168 8.32 11.61 24.17
N PRO A 169 8.39 11.62 25.53
CA PRO A 169 7.80 10.56 26.35
C PRO A 169 6.31 10.31 26.07
N GLN A 170 5.54 11.37 25.79
CA GLN A 170 4.13 11.22 25.40
C GLN A 170 3.96 10.58 24.02
N GLY A 171 4.86 10.87 23.06
CA GLY A 171 4.84 10.26 21.73
C GLY A 171 5.14 8.76 21.82
N LYS A 172 6.18 8.39 22.59
CA LYS A 172 6.50 6.98 22.86
C LYS A 172 5.35 6.25 23.57
N ALA A 173 4.74 6.87 24.58
CA ALA A 173 3.60 6.29 25.30
C ALA A 173 2.40 6.07 24.39
N TYR A 174 2.11 7.04 23.52
CA TYR A 174 1.03 6.96 22.54
C TYR A 174 1.24 5.80 21.55
N LEU A 175 2.40 5.73 20.89
CA LEU A 175 2.67 4.66 19.92
C LEU A 175 2.68 3.27 20.58
N LEU A 176 3.21 3.15 21.81
CA LEU A 176 3.19 1.90 22.55
C LEU A 176 1.78 1.46 22.94
N ALA A 177 0.88 2.41 23.27
CA ALA A 177 -0.51 2.10 23.55
C ALA A 177 -1.21 1.51 22.32
N ILE A 178 -0.94 2.05 21.13
CA ILE A 178 -1.47 1.52 19.86
C ILE A 178 -1.00 0.08 19.64
N LEU A 179 0.32 -0.17 19.72
CA LEU A 179 0.87 -1.51 19.53
C LEU A 179 0.28 -2.54 20.50
N ARG A 180 0.13 -2.17 21.78
CA ARG A 180 -0.48 -3.05 22.80
C ARG A 180 -1.94 -3.36 22.47
N GLN A 181 -2.72 -2.35 22.13
CA GLN A 181 -4.13 -2.53 21.79
C GLN A 181 -4.32 -3.44 20.58
N LEU A 182 -3.48 -3.27 19.54
CA LEU A 182 -3.50 -4.12 18.34
C LEU A 182 -3.10 -5.56 18.68
N ALA A 183 -2.01 -5.76 19.44
CA ALA A 183 -1.58 -7.09 19.86
C ALA A 183 -2.65 -7.81 20.73
N GLU A 184 -3.28 -7.10 21.67
CA GLU A 184 -4.37 -7.64 22.49
C GLU A 184 -5.62 -8.04 21.68
N ALA A 185 -5.87 -7.35 20.57
CA ALA A 185 -6.93 -7.66 19.63
C ALA A 185 -6.60 -8.82 18.67
N GLY A 186 -5.37 -9.38 18.71
CA GLY A 186 -4.95 -10.49 17.86
C GLY A 186 -4.46 -10.07 16.47
N VAL A 187 -4.14 -8.78 16.28
CA VAL A 187 -3.42 -8.33 15.08
C VAL A 187 -2.05 -9.01 15.05
N THR A 188 -1.62 -9.41 13.85
CA THR A 188 -0.38 -10.18 13.65
C THR A 188 0.71 -9.38 12.94
N MET A 189 0.32 -8.32 12.22
CA MET A 189 1.23 -7.43 11.52
C MET A 189 0.76 -5.99 11.62
N VAL A 190 1.69 -5.05 11.73
CA VAL A 190 1.41 -3.63 11.66
C VAL A 190 2.05 -2.99 10.44
N ARG A 191 1.30 -2.16 9.71
CA ARG A 191 1.82 -1.27 8.69
C ARG A 191 2.18 0.07 9.35
N CYS A 192 3.45 0.43 9.32
CA CYS A 192 3.92 1.73 9.79
C CYS A 192 3.70 2.77 8.67
N ASP A 193 2.63 3.53 8.81
CA ASP A 193 2.23 4.57 7.85
C ASP A 193 3.11 5.81 7.97
N ALA A 194 3.54 6.36 6.83
CA ALA A 194 4.32 7.60 6.75
C ALA A 194 5.57 7.62 7.64
N VAL A 195 6.14 6.45 7.96
CA VAL A 195 7.26 6.32 8.91
C VAL A 195 8.52 7.02 8.43
N GLY A 196 8.68 7.17 7.12
CA GLY A 196 9.78 7.93 6.52
C GLY A 196 9.86 9.38 6.99
N TYR A 197 8.74 9.97 7.44
CA TYR A 197 8.63 11.35 7.90
C TYR A 197 8.74 11.53 9.40
N ALA A 198 8.82 10.46 10.20
CA ALA A 198 8.69 10.52 11.66
C ALA A 198 9.73 11.43 12.36
N ILE A 199 10.94 11.54 11.81
CA ILE A 199 12.05 12.31 12.40
C ILE A 199 12.27 13.63 11.66
N LYS A 200 12.25 14.73 12.41
CA LYS A 200 12.50 16.09 11.90
C LYS A 200 13.85 16.60 12.42
N LYS A 201 14.66 17.18 11.52
CA LYS A 201 16.01 17.66 11.83
C LYS A 201 16.35 18.92 11.04
N PRO A 202 16.86 19.98 11.69
CA PRO A 202 17.29 21.18 11.00
C PRO A 202 18.36 20.95 9.93
N GLY A 203 18.19 21.58 8.78
CA GLY A 203 19.18 21.57 7.68
C GLY A 203 19.27 20.26 6.91
N ASP A 204 18.35 19.33 7.12
CA ASP A 204 18.31 18.00 6.50
C ASP A 204 16.92 17.71 5.90
N SER A 205 16.76 16.60 5.18
CA SER A 205 15.54 16.32 4.40
C SER A 205 14.29 16.05 5.25
N CYS A 206 14.46 15.68 6.52
CA CYS A 206 13.38 15.17 7.37
C CYS A 206 12.64 13.95 6.75
N PHE A 207 13.29 13.22 5.84
CA PHE A 207 12.74 12.05 5.17
C PHE A 207 13.79 10.98 4.96
N MET A 208 13.55 9.78 5.51
CA MET A 208 14.41 8.60 5.37
C MET A 208 15.90 8.92 5.64
N MET A 209 16.16 9.61 6.77
CA MET A 209 17.49 9.95 7.28
C MET A 209 18.04 8.83 8.15
N ALA A 210 19.33 8.84 8.49
CA ALA A 210 19.94 7.82 9.35
C ALA A 210 19.20 7.66 10.70
N GLU A 211 18.75 8.78 11.27
CA GLU A 211 17.95 8.83 12.49
C GLU A 211 16.56 8.22 12.30
N THR A 212 15.93 8.41 11.14
CA THR A 212 14.67 7.74 10.78
C THR A 212 14.85 6.23 10.74
N PHE A 213 15.94 5.73 10.15
CA PHE A 213 16.22 4.29 10.11
C PHE A 213 16.47 3.73 11.51
N ALA A 214 17.13 4.48 12.40
CA ALA A 214 17.33 4.07 13.79
C ALA A 214 15.99 3.99 14.55
N PHE A 215 15.11 4.97 14.34
CA PHE A 215 13.75 4.94 14.90
C PHE A 215 12.95 3.73 14.38
N ILE A 216 12.99 3.44 13.08
CA ILE A 216 12.31 2.28 12.49
C ILE A 216 12.78 0.97 13.12
N ASP A 217 14.10 0.80 13.28
CA ASP A 217 14.68 -0.41 13.87
C ASP A 217 14.27 -0.59 15.35
N GLU A 218 14.33 0.49 16.15
CA GLU A 218 13.85 0.48 17.54
C GLU A 218 12.35 0.13 17.61
N PHE A 219 11.53 0.81 16.81
CA PHE A 219 10.09 0.63 16.79
C PHE A 219 9.69 -0.78 16.34
N ALA A 220 10.35 -1.32 15.31
CA ALA A 220 10.17 -2.70 14.87
C ALA A 220 10.62 -3.71 15.91
N GLY A 221 11.67 -3.43 16.69
CA GLY A 221 12.06 -4.23 17.84
C GLY A 221 10.97 -4.30 18.92
N ILE A 222 10.35 -3.16 19.24
CA ILE A 222 9.25 -3.08 20.22
C ILE A 222 8.03 -3.86 19.73
N ALA A 223 7.61 -3.66 18.47
CA ALA A 223 6.48 -4.37 17.87
C ALA A 223 6.69 -5.89 17.87
N ARG A 224 7.88 -6.37 17.49
CA ARG A 224 8.23 -7.81 17.55
C ARG A 224 8.19 -8.36 18.96
N GLY A 225 8.60 -7.57 19.96
CA GLY A 225 8.48 -7.93 21.38
C GLY A 225 7.03 -8.16 21.84
N LEU A 226 6.05 -7.60 21.12
CA LEU A 226 4.61 -7.80 21.33
C LEU A 226 4.02 -8.88 20.39
N GLY A 227 4.83 -9.55 19.58
CA GLY A 227 4.38 -10.56 18.62
C GLY A 227 3.84 -10.00 17.30
N LEU A 228 4.14 -8.73 16.98
CA LEU A 228 3.72 -8.07 15.75
C LEU A 228 4.87 -8.04 14.75
N GLU A 229 4.64 -8.54 13.53
CA GLU A 229 5.53 -8.27 12.40
C GLU A 229 5.34 -6.83 11.91
N VAL A 230 6.39 -6.23 11.34
CA VAL A 230 6.37 -4.85 10.87
C VAL A 230 6.56 -4.75 9.36
N LEU A 231 5.57 -4.13 8.72
CA LEU A 231 5.64 -3.64 7.35
C LEU A 231 5.85 -2.13 7.38
N VAL A 232 6.85 -1.63 6.68
CA VAL A 232 7.02 -0.18 6.50
C VAL A 232 6.52 0.26 5.13
N GLU A 233 5.76 1.34 5.12
CA GLU A 233 5.39 2.04 3.90
C GLU A 233 6.37 3.19 3.65
N VAL A 234 7.03 3.12 2.48
CA VAL A 234 8.02 4.09 2.04
C VAL A 234 7.97 4.19 0.51
N HIS A 235 7.38 5.27 -0.01
CA HIS A 235 7.56 5.68 -1.41
C HIS A 235 8.86 6.45 -1.57
N SER A 236 9.84 5.88 -2.27
CA SER A 236 11.17 6.48 -2.39
C SER A 236 11.97 5.90 -3.56
N TYR A 237 13.14 6.47 -3.82
CA TYR A 237 14.08 5.86 -4.75
C TYR A 237 14.37 4.39 -4.39
N TYR A 238 14.19 3.47 -5.34
CA TYR A 238 14.17 2.01 -5.09
C TYR A 238 15.33 1.46 -4.25
N ARG A 239 16.53 2.05 -4.29
CA ARG A 239 17.66 1.58 -3.47
C ARG A 239 17.46 1.85 -1.98
N LYS A 240 16.75 2.90 -1.59
CA LYS A 240 16.36 3.14 -0.19
C LYS A 240 15.40 2.05 0.28
N GLN A 241 14.52 1.56 -0.59
CA GLN A 241 13.66 0.41 -0.31
C GLN A 241 14.48 -0.87 -0.06
N ILE A 242 15.51 -1.11 -0.88
CA ILE A 242 16.43 -2.24 -0.70
C ILE A 242 17.19 -2.13 0.63
N GLU A 243 17.59 -0.92 1.01
CA GLU A 243 18.31 -0.67 2.26
C GLU A 243 17.43 -0.90 3.49
N ILE A 244 16.22 -0.33 3.51
CA ILE A 244 15.33 -0.43 4.68
C ILE A 244 14.82 -1.86 4.88
N ALA A 245 14.65 -2.63 3.79
CA ALA A 245 14.25 -4.03 3.85
C ALA A 245 15.17 -4.92 4.70
N GLN A 246 16.42 -4.51 4.94
CA GLN A 246 17.37 -5.23 5.78
C GLN A 246 17.12 -5.05 7.29
N ARG A 247 16.23 -4.12 7.67
CA ARG A 247 16.01 -3.69 9.06
C ARG A 247 14.61 -3.99 9.60
N VAL A 248 13.71 -4.46 8.73
CA VAL A 248 12.30 -4.67 9.05
C VAL A 248 11.87 -6.04 8.57
N ASP A 249 10.74 -6.53 9.09
CA ASP A 249 10.20 -7.81 8.65
C ASP A 249 9.77 -7.72 7.18
N TRP A 250 9.10 -6.63 6.79
CA TRP A 250 8.55 -6.48 5.45
C TRP A 250 8.65 -5.06 4.89
N VAL A 251 8.80 -4.99 3.56
CA VAL A 251 8.65 -3.77 2.76
C VAL A 251 7.62 -3.98 1.67
N TYR A 252 6.97 -2.91 1.23
CA TYR A 252 6.19 -2.97 -0.02
C TYR A 252 7.11 -3.06 -1.24
N ASP A 253 6.66 -3.82 -2.24
CA ASP A 253 7.23 -3.78 -3.59
C ASP A 253 6.50 -2.74 -4.45
N PHE A 254 6.74 -1.46 -4.18
CA PHE A 254 6.13 -0.36 -4.94
C PHE A 254 6.74 -0.15 -6.33
N ALA A 255 7.90 -0.76 -6.62
CA ALA A 255 8.44 -0.77 -7.97
C ALA A 255 7.62 -1.68 -8.90
N LEU A 256 7.00 -2.75 -8.36
CA LEU A 256 6.29 -3.74 -9.15
C LEU A 256 5.09 -3.18 -9.95
N PRO A 257 4.14 -2.42 -9.39
CA PRO A 257 2.99 -1.93 -10.14
C PRO A 257 3.35 -1.18 -11.43
N PRO A 258 4.16 -0.10 -11.40
CA PRO A 258 4.52 0.62 -12.61
C PRO A 258 5.44 -0.19 -13.53
N LEU A 259 6.27 -1.12 -13.02
CA LEU A 259 7.06 -2.03 -13.87
C LEU A 259 6.18 -3.03 -14.64
N VAL A 260 5.09 -3.51 -14.06
CA VAL A 260 4.16 -4.42 -14.74
C VAL A 260 3.39 -3.67 -15.84
N LEU A 261 2.92 -2.45 -15.55
CA LEU A 261 2.31 -1.58 -16.56
C LEU A 261 3.30 -1.26 -17.69
N HIS A 262 4.53 -0.89 -17.34
CA HIS A 262 5.61 -0.67 -18.30
C HIS A 262 5.84 -1.90 -19.17
N ALA A 263 5.97 -3.08 -18.58
CA ALA A 263 6.21 -4.31 -19.32
C ALA A 263 5.11 -4.62 -20.34
N LEU A 264 3.84 -4.44 -19.95
CA LEU A 264 2.68 -4.69 -20.80
C LEU A 264 2.49 -3.63 -21.90
N PHE A 265 2.84 -2.36 -21.63
CA PHE A 265 2.67 -1.27 -22.59
C PHE A 265 3.81 -1.20 -23.61
N PHE A 266 5.05 -1.43 -23.17
CA PHE A 266 6.24 -1.37 -24.02
C PHE A 266 6.61 -2.72 -24.63
N GLY A 267 5.95 -3.82 -24.21
CA GLY A 267 6.21 -5.15 -24.75
C GLY A 267 7.62 -5.67 -24.43
N THR A 268 8.19 -5.26 -23.29
CA THR A 268 9.53 -5.63 -22.82
C THR A 268 9.53 -6.04 -21.35
N ALA A 269 10.18 -7.14 -21.03
CA ALA A 269 10.35 -7.68 -19.69
C ALA A 269 11.68 -7.25 -19.06
N GLU A 270 12.54 -6.52 -19.77
CA GLU A 270 13.92 -6.26 -19.32
C GLU A 270 14.00 -5.51 -17.98
N PRO A 271 13.25 -4.40 -17.76
CA PRO A 271 13.26 -3.72 -16.46
C PRO A 271 12.73 -4.61 -15.33
N LEU A 272 11.66 -5.35 -15.60
CA LEU A 272 11.06 -6.28 -14.62
C LEU A 272 12.00 -7.44 -14.27
N LYS A 273 12.70 -8.03 -15.26
CA LYS A 273 13.76 -9.03 -15.07
C LYS A 273 14.93 -8.46 -14.27
N ALA A 274 15.29 -7.20 -14.48
CA ALA A 274 16.34 -6.55 -13.71
C ALA A 274 15.92 -6.34 -12.26
N TRP A 275 14.69 -5.88 -12.02
CA TRP A 275 14.13 -5.74 -10.68
C TRP A 275 14.05 -7.06 -9.92
N ALA A 276 13.52 -8.12 -10.55
CA ALA A 276 13.40 -9.44 -9.95
C ALA A 276 14.75 -10.02 -9.44
N ARG A 277 15.88 -9.60 -10.02
CA ARG A 277 17.24 -10.00 -9.60
C ARG A 277 17.79 -9.26 -8.38
N GLN A 278 17.29 -8.06 -8.07
CA GLN A 278 17.86 -7.19 -7.03
C GLN A 278 16.88 -6.79 -5.92
N ARG A 279 15.58 -7.02 -6.12
CA ARG A 279 14.53 -6.68 -5.17
C ARG A 279 14.67 -7.44 -3.85
N PRO A 280 14.21 -6.88 -2.72
CA PRO A 280 14.13 -7.61 -1.46
C PRO A 280 13.21 -8.82 -1.56
N ALA A 281 13.57 -9.93 -0.91
CA ALA A 281 12.75 -11.13 -0.87
C ALA A 281 11.63 -11.04 0.19
N ASN A 282 11.87 -10.29 1.27
CA ASN A 282 10.91 -9.99 2.33
C ASN A 282 9.95 -8.85 1.92
N ALA A 283 9.26 -9.07 0.81
CA ALA A 283 8.37 -8.09 0.21
C ALA A 283 6.90 -8.46 0.37
N ILE A 284 6.06 -7.44 0.55
CA ILE A 284 4.62 -7.50 0.29
C ILE A 284 4.39 -6.99 -1.12
N THR A 285 3.95 -7.84 -2.04
CA THR A 285 3.75 -7.46 -3.44
C THR A 285 2.35 -6.91 -3.66
N VAL A 286 2.23 -5.80 -4.39
CA VAL A 286 0.97 -5.14 -4.73
C VAL A 286 0.92 -4.79 -6.22
N LEU A 287 -0.27 -4.53 -6.74
CA LEU A 287 -0.47 -3.82 -8.01
C LEU A 287 -1.24 -2.53 -7.75
N ASP A 288 -2.34 -2.66 -7.02
CA ASP A 288 -3.16 -1.58 -6.50
C ASP A 288 -3.07 -1.52 -4.97
N THR A 289 -3.25 -0.31 -4.46
CA THR A 289 -3.41 -0.02 -3.04
C THR A 289 -4.58 0.96 -2.87
N HIS A 290 -4.73 1.54 -1.68
CA HIS A 290 -5.67 2.62 -1.43
C HIS A 290 -5.17 3.99 -1.90
N ASP A 291 -3.89 4.13 -2.22
CA ASP A 291 -3.31 5.33 -2.81
C ASP A 291 -3.18 5.19 -4.34
N GLY A 292 -2.55 6.18 -4.99
CA GLY A 292 -2.30 6.15 -6.42
C GLY A 292 -1.13 5.24 -6.81
N ILE A 293 -0.97 5.02 -8.12
CA ILE A 293 0.13 4.21 -8.67
C ILE A 293 1.43 5.02 -8.57
N GLY A 294 2.39 4.53 -7.78
CA GLY A 294 3.68 5.18 -7.50
C GLY A 294 4.67 5.21 -8.66
N ILE A 295 4.49 6.12 -9.61
CA ILE A 295 5.35 6.25 -10.79
C ILE A 295 6.80 6.55 -10.42
N ILE A 296 7.03 7.37 -9.39
CA ILE A 296 8.39 7.74 -8.97
C ILE A 296 9.20 6.59 -8.38
N ASP A 297 8.57 5.50 -7.94
CA ASP A 297 9.25 4.39 -7.27
C ASP A 297 10.17 3.61 -8.23
N ILE A 298 9.98 3.79 -9.54
CA ILE A 298 10.85 3.27 -10.61
C ILE A 298 11.65 4.37 -11.30
N GLY A 299 11.47 5.61 -10.88
CA GLY A 299 12.16 6.79 -11.39
C GLY A 299 13.55 7.00 -10.79
N ALA A 300 14.28 7.95 -11.35
CA ALA A 300 15.58 8.36 -10.81
C ALA A 300 15.43 9.14 -9.50
N ASP A 301 16.46 9.14 -8.66
CA ASP A 301 16.43 9.95 -7.45
C ASP A 301 16.33 11.45 -7.81
N ALA A 302 15.38 12.16 -7.19
CA ALA A 302 15.11 13.55 -7.48
C ALA A 302 16.30 14.47 -7.18
N THR A 303 17.19 14.09 -6.25
CA THR A 303 18.34 14.92 -5.87
C THR A 303 19.56 14.73 -6.78
N ASP A 304 19.68 13.58 -7.46
CA ASP A 304 20.78 13.26 -8.37
C ASP A 304 20.35 12.25 -9.44
N ARG A 305 19.68 12.74 -10.49
CA ARG A 305 19.14 11.87 -11.54
C ARG A 305 20.22 11.18 -12.38
N ALA A 306 21.41 11.80 -12.51
CA ALA A 306 22.48 11.30 -13.36
C ALA A 306 23.31 10.21 -12.67
N GLY A 307 23.66 10.42 -11.40
CA GLY A 307 24.39 9.43 -10.60
C GLY A 307 23.50 8.31 -10.05
N ARG A 308 22.18 8.55 -9.94
CA ARG A 308 21.22 7.63 -9.34
C ARG A 308 20.00 7.41 -10.26
N PRO A 309 20.22 6.74 -11.42
CA PRO A 309 19.15 6.50 -12.38
C PRO A 309 18.08 5.56 -11.82
N GLY A 310 16.89 5.66 -12.40
CA GLY A 310 15.75 4.80 -12.09
C GLY A 310 15.88 3.40 -12.68
N LEU A 311 14.81 2.61 -12.56
CA LEU A 311 14.68 1.27 -13.13
C LEU A 311 14.28 1.30 -14.60
N VAL A 312 13.73 2.43 -15.07
CA VAL A 312 13.38 2.69 -16.48
C VAL A 312 13.94 4.05 -16.93
N PRO A 313 14.11 4.26 -18.26
CA PRO A 313 14.47 5.57 -18.79
C PRO A 313 13.43 6.65 -18.46
N PRO A 314 13.84 7.90 -18.15
CA PRO A 314 12.89 8.98 -17.82
C PRO A 314 11.82 9.24 -18.88
N ALA A 315 12.19 9.17 -20.17
CA ALA A 315 11.23 9.37 -21.26
C ALA A 315 10.15 8.28 -21.32
N GLU A 316 10.50 7.03 -20.96
CA GLU A 316 9.52 5.94 -20.89
C GLU A 316 8.62 6.07 -19.66
N LEU A 317 9.12 6.68 -18.58
CA LEU A 317 8.32 6.98 -17.39
C LEU A 317 7.22 8.02 -17.69
N ASP A 318 7.57 9.10 -18.40
CA ASP A 318 6.60 10.11 -18.81
C ASP A 318 5.56 9.52 -19.78
N GLN A 319 6.01 8.69 -20.73
CA GLN A 319 5.12 7.97 -21.65
C GLN A 319 4.21 6.97 -20.92
N LEU A 320 4.69 6.30 -19.87
CA LEU A 320 3.90 5.40 -19.04
C LEU A 320 2.69 6.13 -18.43
N VAL A 321 2.91 7.32 -17.87
CA VAL A 321 1.83 8.17 -17.31
C VAL A 321 0.79 8.51 -18.37
N GLU A 322 1.25 8.98 -19.53
CA GLU A 322 0.36 9.35 -20.64
C GLU A 322 -0.43 8.16 -21.21
N MET A 323 0.17 6.95 -21.20
CA MET A 323 -0.54 5.73 -21.56
C MET A 323 -1.59 5.33 -20.53
N ILE A 324 -1.35 5.48 -19.22
CA ILE A 324 -2.38 5.27 -18.19
C ILE A 324 -3.55 6.23 -18.41
N HIS A 325 -3.27 7.52 -18.67
CA HIS A 325 -4.30 8.50 -19.00
C HIS A 325 -5.10 8.12 -20.24
N THR A 326 -4.43 7.63 -21.29
CA THR A 326 -5.08 7.22 -22.53
C THR A 326 -5.94 5.96 -22.34
N HIS A 327 -5.41 4.92 -21.68
CA HIS A 327 -6.14 3.67 -21.44
C HIS A 327 -7.35 3.83 -20.53
N SER A 328 -7.28 4.73 -19.55
CA SER A 328 -8.41 5.10 -18.69
C SER A 328 -9.41 6.07 -19.35
N GLY A 329 -9.27 6.35 -20.65
CA GLY A 329 -10.17 7.25 -21.38
C GLY A 329 -10.11 8.71 -20.89
N GLY A 330 -8.97 9.14 -20.31
CA GLY A 330 -8.76 10.47 -19.75
C GLY A 330 -9.12 10.62 -18.27
N GLN A 331 -9.83 9.65 -17.68
CA GLN A 331 -10.36 9.75 -16.31
C GLN A 331 -9.28 9.93 -15.24
N SER A 332 -8.17 9.19 -15.34
CA SER A 332 -7.07 9.34 -14.38
C SER A 332 -6.41 10.72 -14.44
N ARG A 333 -6.52 11.46 -15.55
CA ARG A 333 -6.00 12.83 -15.66
C ARG A 333 -6.84 13.82 -14.84
N GLU A 334 -8.14 13.55 -14.70
CA GLU A 334 -9.04 14.35 -13.87
C GLU A 334 -8.79 14.12 -12.36
N ALA A 335 -8.25 12.95 -12.00
CA ALA A 335 -7.96 12.60 -10.60
C ALA A 335 -6.53 12.91 -10.14
N THR A 336 -5.58 13.08 -11.07
CA THR A 336 -4.14 13.10 -10.76
C THR A 336 -3.59 14.51 -10.59
N GLY A 337 -2.61 14.65 -9.69
CA GLY A 337 -1.86 15.89 -9.51
C GLY A 337 -2.73 17.05 -9.03
N ALA A 338 -2.64 18.19 -9.70
CA ALA A 338 -3.38 19.40 -9.33
C ALA A 338 -4.85 19.41 -9.79
N ALA A 339 -5.30 18.38 -10.53
CA ALA A 339 -6.68 18.29 -11.02
C ALA A 339 -7.70 17.99 -9.91
N ALA A 340 -7.24 17.40 -8.80
CA ALA A 340 -8.04 17.08 -7.62
C ALA A 340 -7.22 17.33 -6.33
N SER A 341 -7.86 17.19 -5.17
CA SER A 341 -7.16 17.23 -3.88
C SER A 341 -6.28 15.98 -3.73
N ASN A 342 -4.97 16.17 -3.67
CA ASN A 342 -3.97 15.10 -3.58
C ASN A 342 -2.88 15.42 -2.55
N LEU A 343 -2.52 14.41 -1.77
CA LEU A 343 -1.34 14.45 -0.89
C LEU A 343 -0.05 14.19 -1.67
N ASP A 344 -0.10 13.30 -2.67
CA ASP A 344 1.05 12.89 -3.46
C ASP A 344 0.88 13.31 -4.92
N LEU A 345 1.67 14.30 -5.36
CA LEU A 345 1.63 14.76 -6.76
C LEU A 345 2.32 13.83 -7.76
N TYR A 346 3.01 12.81 -7.26
CA TYR A 346 3.86 11.91 -8.03
C TYR A 346 3.25 10.53 -8.29
N GLN A 347 2.03 10.29 -7.80
CA GLN A 347 1.27 9.08 -8.06
C GLN A 347 0.21 9.35 -9.13
N VAL A 348 -0.18 8.32 -9.89
CA VAL A 348 -1.29 8.39 -10.84
C VAL A 348 -2.52 7.75 -10.21
N ASN A 349 -3.57 8.54 -10.01
CA ASN A 349 -4.83 8.06 -9.44
C ASN A 349 -5.66 7.37 -10.52
N CYS A 350 -5.74 6.05 -10.45
CA CYS A 350 -6.47 5.20 -11.38
C CYS A 350 -6.66 3.83 -10.73
N THR A 351 -7.79 3.16 -10.97
CA THR A 351 -7.85 1.72 -10.72
C THR A 351 -6.84 1.00 -11.61
N PHE A 352 -6.21 -0.05 -11.12
CA PHE A 352 -5.21 -0.78 -11.91
C PHE A 352 -5.84 -1.46 -13.14
N TYR A 353 -7.13 -1.82 -13.05
CA TYR A 353 -7.89 -2.40 -14.16
C TYR A 353 -8.15 -1.38 -15.28
N ASP A 354 -8.56 -0.13 -14.95
CA ASP A 354 -8.68 0.93 -15.97
C ASP A 354 -7.33 1.42 -16.48
N ALA A 355 -6.27 1.36 -15.67
CA ALA A 355 -4.92 1.68 -16.14
C ALA A 355 -4.51 0.73 -17.30
N LEU A 356 -4.95 -0.52 -17.25
CA LEU A 356 -4.77 -1.52 -18.31
C LEU A 356 -5.83 -1.45 -19.42
N GLY A 357 -6.72 -0.45 -19.40
CA GLY A 357 -7.76 -0.29 -20.42
C GLY A 357 -8.85 -1.36 -20.34
N ARG A 358 -9.11 -1.91 -19.13
CA ARG A 358 -10.12 -2.95 -18.89
C ARG A 358 -9.87 -4.24 -19.68
N ASP A 359 -8.60 -4.52 -19.98
CA ASP A 359 -8.17 -5.75 -20.65
C ASP A 359 -8.05 -6.88 -19.61
N ASP A 360 -9.05 -7.76 -19.57
CA ASP A 360 -9.10 -8.94 -18.68
C ASP A 360 -7.82 -9.78 -18.76
N GLY A 361 -7.30 -10.00 -19.97
CA GLY A 361 -6.10 -10.81 -20.20
C GLY A 361 -4.86 -10.13 -19.63
N ALA A 362 -4.67 -8.85 -19.91
CA ALA A 362 -3.57 -8.07 -19.35
C ALA A 362 -3.65 -7.98 -17.82
N TYR A 363 -4.85 -7.86 -17.26
CA TYR A 363 -5.07 -7.83 -15.82
C TYR A 363 -4.70 -9.15 -15.13
N LEU A 364 -5.11 -10.28 -15.70
CA LEU A 364 -4.76 -11.61 -15.19
C LEU A 364 -3.27 -11.90 -15.35
N ILE A 365 -2.64 -11.47 -16.44
CA ILE A 365 -1.18 -11.55 -16.63
C ILE A 365 -0.47 -10.74 -15.54
N ALA A 366 -0.91 -9.51 -15.28
CA ALA A 366 -0.34 -8.65 -14.25
C ALA A 366 -0.40 -9.32 -12.86
N ARG A 367 -1.55 -9.88 -12.49
CA ARG A 367 -1.74 -10.62 -11.23
C ARG A 367 -0.90 -11.89 -11.16
N ALA A 368 -0.75 -12.62 -12.27
CA ALA A 368 0.12 -13.79 -12.32
C ALA A 368 1.59 -13.41 -12.10
N ILE A 369 2.07 -12.34 -12.73
CA ILE A 369 3.41 -11.80 -12.49
C ILE A 369 3.58 -11.46 -11.00
N GLN A 370 2.61 -10.74 -10.42
CA GLN A 370 2.63 -10.38 -9.00
C GLN A 370 2.77 -11.60 -8.09
N PHE A 371 2.00 -12.66 -8.36
CA PHE A 371 1.96 -13.85 -7.50
C PHE A 371 3.18 -14.76 -7.67
N PHE A 372 3.83 -14.72 -8.83
CA PHE A 372 5.03 -15.50 -9.12
C PHE A 372 6.34 -14.84 -8.66
N LEU A 373 6.34 -13.55 -8.32
CA LEU A 373 7.51 -12.93 -7.70
C LEU A 373 7.61 -13.29 -6.20
N PRO A 374 8.83 -13.40 -5.64
CA PRO A 374 9.01 -13.65 -4.21
C PRO A 374 8.34 -12.60 -3.32
N GLY A 375 7.65 -13.04 -2.28
CA GLY A 375 6.94 -12.16 -1.35
C GLY A 375 5.50 -12.61 -1.12
N VAL A 376 4.84 -11.94 -0.17
CA VAL A 376 3.45 -12.19 0.19
C VAL A 376 2.55 -11.26 -0.61
N PRO A 377 1.66 -11.76 -1.49
CA PRO A 377 0.86 -10.88 -2.32
C PRO A 377 -0.31 -10.26 -1.56
N GLN A 378 -0.55 -8.97 -1.79
CA GLN A 378 -1.75 -8.26 -1.40
C GLN A 378 -2.58 -7.88 -2.63
N VAL A 379 -3.89 -8.10 -2.54
CA VAL A 379 -4.88 -7.71 -3.55
C VAL A 379 -5.80 -6.68 -2.91
N TYR A 380 -5.84 -5.48 -3.48
CA TYR A 380 -6.76 -4.45 -3.03
C TYR A 380 -8.20 -4.76 -3.47
N TYR A 381 -9.18 -4.41 -2.63
CA TYR A 381 -10.57 -4.86 -2.81
C TYR A 381 -11.22 -4.39 -4.13
N VAL A 382 -10.88 -3.19 -4.62
CA VAL A 382 -11.32 -2.72 -5.95
C VAL A 382 -10.73 -3.61 -7.04
N GLY A 383 -9.45 -3.93 -6.94
CA GLY A 383 -8.77 -4.86 -7.84
C GLY A 383 -9.33 -6.27 -7.82
N LEU A 384 -9.64 -6.81 -6.64
CA LEU A 384 -10.26 -8.13 -6.49
C LEU A 384 -11.51 -8.27 -7.38
N LEU A 385 -12.30 -7.20 -7.45
CA LEU A 385 -13.54 -7.15 -8.22
C LEU A 385 -13.36 -6.65 -9.65
N ALA A 386 -12.12 -6.48 -10.12
CA ALA A 386 -11.78 -5.83 -11.39
C ALA A 386 -12.58 -4.51 -11.56
N GLY A 387 -12.57 -3.71 -10.49
CA GLY A 387 -13.31 -2.46 -10.38
C GLY A 387 -12.78 -1.39 -11.32
N GLU A 388 -13.70 -0.53 -11.77
CA GLU A 388 -13.42 0.59 -12.66
C GLU A 388 -13.28 1.89 -11.85
N ASN A 389 -12.76 2.93 -12.49
CA ASN A 389 -12.67 4.26 -11.92
C ASN A 389 -14.04 4.79 -11.48
N ASP A 390 -14.14 5.17 -10.20
CA ASP A 390 -15.33 5.79 -9.64
C ASP A 390 -15.32 7.31 -9.84
N MET A 391 -15.74 7.71 -11.04
CA MET A 391 -15.84 9.13 -11.39
C MET A 391 -16.92 9.86 -10.59
N ALA A 392 -17.96 9.15 -10.13
CA ALA A 392 -19.04 9.76 -9.35
C ALA A 392 -18.53 10.13 -7.95
N LEU A 393 -17.79 9.23 -7.29
CA LEU A 393 -17.18 9.52 -6.00
C LEU A 393 -16.11 10.60 -6.10
N LEU A 394 -15.26 10.56 -7.14
CA LEU A 394 -14.29 11.63 -7.42
C LEU A 394 -14.96 13.00 -7.54
N GLN A 395 -16.05 13.10 -8.32
CA GLN A 395 -16.78 14.35 -8.50
C GLN A 395 -17.45 14.82 -7.20
N ALA A 396 -17.94 13.89 -6.38
CA ALA A 396 -18.61 14.21 -5.12
C ALA A 396 -17.63 14.64 -4.02
N SER A 397 -16.47 13.99 -3.91
CA SER A 397 -15.50 14.28 -2.84
C SER A 397 -14.45 15.32 -3.22
N GLY A 398 -14.12 15.43 -4.51
CA GLY A 398 -12.99 16.23 -5.00
C GLY A 398 -11.61 15.66 -4.63
N VAL A 399 -11.55 14.45 -4.06
CA VAL A 399 -10.31 13.79 -3.64
C VAL A 399 -9.85 12.84 -4.75
N GLY A 400 -8.64 13.04 -5.27
CA GLY A 400 -8.15 12.30 -6.42
C GLY A 400 -8.13 10.78 -6.23
N ARG A 401 -7.68 10.33 -5.06
CA ARG A 401 -7.56 8.90 -4.72
C ARG A 401 -8.91 8.17 -4.65
N ASP A 402 -10.02 8.89 -4.45
CA ASP A 402 -11.35 8.27 -4.37
C ASP A 402 -11.81 7.64 -5.69
N ILE A 403 -11.19 8.00 -6.83
CA ILE A 403 -11.39 7.29 -8.10
C ILE A 403 -11.14 5.77 -7.97
N ASN A 404 -10.31 5.36 -7.01
CA ASN A 404 -9.97 3.97 -6.72
C ASN A 404 -10.42 3.56 -5.30
N ARG A 405 -11.50 4.15 -4.75
CA ARG A 405 -12.01 3.81 -3.41
C ARG A 405 -13.52 3.65 -3.36
N HIS A 406 -14.08 3.01 -4.40
CA HIS A 406 -15.51 2.75 -4.55
C HIS A 406 -16.13 2.08 -3.31
N HIS A 407 -17.40 2.38 -3.02
CA HIS A 407 -18.16 1.75 -1.94
C HIS A 407 -19.02 0.60 -2.48
N TYR A 408 -18.48 -0.62 -2.46
CA TYR A 408 -19.18 -1.81 -2.92
C TYR A 408 -20.25 -2.24 -1.93
N SER A 409 -21.50 -2.30 -2.38
CA SER A 409 -22.58 -2.94 -1.63
C SER A 409 -22.44 -4.47 -1.67
N ARG A 410 -23.04 -5.19 -0.72
CA ARG A 410 -23.05 -6.67 -0.76
C ARG A 410 -23.59 -7.24 -2.08
N ALA A 411 -24.67 -6.67 -2.61
CA ALA A 411 -25.26 -7.13 -3.87
C ALA A 411 -24.32 -6.92 -5.06
N GLU A 412 -23.59 -5.80 -5.07
CA GLU A 412 -22.59 -5.51 -6.09
C GLU A 412 -21.39 -6.45 -6.01
N ILE A 413 -20.89 -6.74 -4.80
CA ILE A 413 -19.86 -7.76 -4.60
C ILE A 413 -20.32 -9.10 -5.17
N ASP A 414 -21.51 -9.57 -4.80
CA ASP A 414 -22.04 -10.85 -5.25
C ASP A 414 -22.17 -10.91 -6.79
N ALA A 415 -22.52 -9.79 -7.44
CA ALA A 415 -22.56 -9.66 -8.90
C ALA A 415 -21.15 -9.65 -9.53
N HIS A 416 -20.21 -8.86 -8.99
CA HIS A 416 -18.84 -8.80 -9.48
C HIS A 416 -18.12 -10.13 -9.34
N LEU A 417 -18.39 -10.87 -8.27
CA LEU A 417 -17.86 -12.22 -8.09
C LEU A 417 -18.25 -13.14 -9.24
N GLN A 418 -19.37 -12.93 -9.96
CA GLN A 418 -19.73 -13.76 -11.13
C GLN A 418 -18.97 -13.41 -12.41
N ARG A 419 -18.23 -12.29 -12.45
CA ARG A 419 -17.49 -11.88 -13.66
C ARG A 419 -16.39 -12.90 -13.99
N PRO A 420 -16.20 -13.29 -15.28
CA PRO A 420 -15.17 -14.26 -15.66
C PRO A 420 -13.75 -13.88 -15.23
N VAL A 421 -13.36 -12.61 -15.33
CA VAL A 421 -12.05 -12.12 -14.88
C VAL A 421 -11.87 -12.27 -13.38
N VAL A 422 -12.91 -12.00 -12.59
CA VAL A 422 -12.88 -12.14 -11.12
C VAL A 422 -12.81 -13.62 -10.74
N GLN A 423 -13.60 -14.48 -11.37
CA GLN A 423 -13.52 -15.94 -11.14
C GLN A 423 -12.13 -16.51 -11.46
N GLN A 424 -11.51 -16.08 -12.56
CA GLN A 424 -10.14 -16.47 -12.90
C GLN A 424 -9.12 -15.91 -11.89
N LEU A 425 -9.28 -14.67 -11.44
CA LEU A 425 -8.42 -14.13 -10.38
C LEU A 425 -8.55 -14.93 -9.08
N LEU A 426 -9.76 -15.30 -8.66
CA LEU A 426 -9.98 -16.14 -7.48
C LEU A 426 -9.33 -17.52 -7.63
N GLN A 427 -9.36 -18.12 -8.82
CA GLN A 427 -8.65 -19.38 -9.11
C GLN A 427 -7.13 -19.20 -9.02
N LEU A 428 -6.60 -18.10 -9.54
CA LEU A 428 -5.18 -17.77 -9.50
C LEU A 428 -4.71 -17.53 -8.06
N ILE A 429 -5.53 -16.88 -7.23
CA ILE A 429 -5.29 -16.71 -5.79
C ILE A 429 -5.25 -18.08 -5.08
N ARG A 430 -6.24 -18.95 -5.35
CA ARG A 430 -6.28 -20.30 -4.76
C ARG A 430 -5.06 -21.13 -5.17
N LEU A 431 -4.61 -21.04 -6.42
CA LEU A 431 -3.37 -21.66 -6.87
C LEU A 431 -2.17 -21.11 -6.08
N ARG A 432 -2.05 -19.79 -5.94
CA ARG A 432 -0.96 -19.14 -5.20
C ARG A 432 -0.93 -19.53 -3.72
N ASN A 433 -2.08 -19.77 -3.11
CA ASN A 433 -2.19 -20.14 -1.70
C ASN A 433 -1.91 -21.62 -1.41
N SER A 434 -2.13 -22.50 -2.38
CA SER A 434 -2.16 -23.95 -2.16
C SER A 434 -1.04 -24.72 -2.86
N HIS A 435 -0.47 -24.20 -3.96
CA HIS A 435 0.54 -24.94 -4.69
C HIS A 435 1.87 -24.97 -3.90
N PRO A 436 2.40 -26.16 -3.56
CA PRO A 436 3.53 -26.29 -2.64
C PRO A 436 4.83 -25.69 -3.17
N ALA A 437 4.98 -25.52 -4.49
CA ALA A 437 6.17 -24.92 -5.10
C ALA A 437 6.50 -23.51 -4.55
N PHE A 438 5.48 -22.72 -4.21
CA PHE A 438 5.68 -21.37 -3.63
C PHE A 438 6.32 -21.38 -2.24
N GLY A 439 6.47 -22.55 -1.61
CA GLY A 439 7.22 -22.73 -0.37
C GLY A 439 8.71 -22.99 -0.55
N GLY A 440 9.24 -23.00 -1.78
CA GLY A 440 10.62 -23.37 -2.05
C GLY A 440 11.42 -22.33 -2.83
N HIS A 441 12.12 -22.78 -3.87
CA HIS A 441 13.09 -21.98 -4.59
C HIS A 441 12.46 -21.29 -5.81
N PHE A 442 12.60 -19.97 -5.87
CA PHE A 442 12.28 -19.14 -7.03
C PHE A 442 13.42 -19.15 -8.04
N SER A 443 13.08 -19.19 -9.32
CA SER A 443 14.02 -19.08 -10.45
C SER A 443 13.48 -18.15 -11.52
N GLN A 444 14.38 -17.45 -12.21
CA GLN A 444 14.04 -16.67 -13.40
C GLN A 444 14.77 -17.25 -14.62
N GLY A 445 14.00 -17.66 -15.64
CA GLY A 445 14.54 -18.23 -16.87
C GLY A 445 15.24 -17.21 -17.77
N VAL A 446 16.08 -17.70 -18.68
CA VAL A 446 16.72 -16.90 -19.73
C VAL A 446 15.83 -16.90 -20.96
N THR A 447 15.23 -15.76 -21.27
CA THR A 447 14.30 -15.59 -22.39
C THR A 447 14.56 -14.29 -23.14
N ALA A 448 13.95 -14.15 -24.33
CA ALA A 448 14.02 -12.93 -25.14
C ALA A 448 13.53 -11.68 -24.37
N PRO A 449 13.90 -10.46 -24.79
CA PRO A 449 13.51 -9.22 -24.09
C PRO A 449 12.01 -9.09 -23.83
N HIS A 450 11.16 -9.54 -24.75
CA HIS A 450 9.69 -9.45 -24.65
C HIS A 450 9.02 -10.59 -23.87
N GLN A 451 9.79 -11.54 -23.36
CA GLN A 451 9.27 -12.71 -22.66
C GLN A 451 9.70 -12.70 -21.21
N LEU A 452 8.88 -13.24 -20.31
CA LEU A 452 9.20 -13.43 -18.90
C LEU A 452 8.99 -14.90 -18.53
N ASP A 453 9.93 -15.49 -17.82
CA ASP A 453 9.88 -16.88 -17.34
C ASP A 453 10.19 -16.91 -15.85
N LEU A 454 9.15 -17.16 -15.04
CA LEU A 454 9.23 -17.21 -13.58
C LEU A 454 8.87 -18.62 -13.10
N GLY A 455 9.77 -19.25 -12.36
CA GLY A 455 9.62 -20.61 -11.88
C GLY A 455 9.69 -20.72 -10.36
N TRP A 456 9.01 -21.71 -9.81
CA TRP A 456 9.07 -22.14 -8.42
C TRP A 456 9.24 -23.65 -8.33
N SER A 457 9.98 -24.11 -7.34
CA SER A 457 10.12 -25.55 -7.06
C SER A 457 10.24 -25.84 -5.56
N HIS A 458 9.58 -26.89 -5.09
CA HIS A 458 9.66 -27.33 -3.69
C HIS A 458 9.26 -28.81 -3.56
N GLY A 459 10.11 -29.64 -2.97
CA GLY A 459 9.77 -31.03 -2.64
C GLY A 459 9.26 -31.87 -3.82
N GLY A 460 9.79 -31.66 -5.03
CA GLY A 460 9.38 -32.34 -6.26
C GLY A 460 8.21 -31.69 -7.00
N ALA A 461 7.51 -30.74 -6.39
CA ALA A 461 6.53 -29.91 -7.08
C ALA A 461 7.21 -28.76 -7.82
N THR A 462 6.71 -28.44 -9.02
CA THR A 462 7.21 -27.34 -9.87
C THR A 462 6.06 -26.51 -10.40
N LEU A 463 6.30 -25.21 -10.60
CA LEU A 463 5.35 -24.30 -11.22
C LEU A 463 6.12 -23.26 -12.03
N GLN A 464 5.64 -22.94 -13.22
CA GLN A 464 6.27 -22.02 -14.15
C GLN A 464 5.22 -21.11 -14.77
N LEU A 465 5.49 -19.81 -14.81
CA LEU A 465 4.75 -18.80 -15.54
C LEU A 465 5.62 -18.32 -16.70
N LEU A 466 5.15 -18.57 -17.93
CA LEU A 466 5.72 -18.02 -19.15
C LEU A 466 4.80 -16.94 -19.70
N VAL A 467 5.32 -15.72 -19.89
CA VAL A 467 4.60 -14.57 -20.44
C VAL A 467 5.26 -14.12 -21.73
N ASP A 468 4.47 -13.86 -22.76
CA ASP A 468 4.88 -13.12 -23.96
C ASP A 468 4.15 -11.77 -23.97
N LEU A 469 4.90 -10.68 -23.74
CA LEU A 469 4.36 -9.34 -23.58
C LEU A 469 3.92 -8.70 -24.90
N ARG A 470 4.49 -9.14 -26.03
CA ARG A 470 4.07 -8.66 -27.37
C ARG A 470 2.79 -9.33 -27.81
N ALA A 471 2.68 -10.64 -27.57
CA ALA A 471 1.47 -11.39 -27.84
C ALA A 471 0.39 -11.15 -26.76
N ARG A 472 0.75 -10.58 -25.61
CA ARG A 472 -0.10 -10.45 -24.41
C ARG A 472 -0.75 -11.79 -24.03
N THR A 473 0.09 -12.82 -23.98
CA THR A 473 -0.32 -14.17 -23.56
C THR A 473 0.51 -14.63 -22.38
N ALA A 474 -0.09 -15.46 -21.52
CA ALA A 474 0.65 -16.15 -20.48
C ALA A 474 0.13 -17.57 -20.27
N ARG A 475 1.06 -18.45 -19.94
CA ARG A 475 0.81 -19.85 -19.65
C ARG A 475 1.45 -20.21 -18.31
N ILE A 476 0.64 -20.79 -17.43
CA ILE A 476 1.10 -21.42 -16.20
C ILE A 476 1.17 -22.93 -16.45
N THR A 477 2.32 -23.54 -16.17
CA THR A 477 2.50 -25.00 -16.20
C THR A 477 3.09 -25.47 -14.88
N GLY A 478 2.71 -26.64 -14.39
CA GLY A 478 3.27 -27.17 -13.17
C GLY A 478 3.05 -28.66 -13.01
N SER A 479 3.68 -29.20 -11.98
CA SER A 479 3.52 -30.59 -11.56
C SER A 479 3.59 -30.67 -10.04
N GLY A 480 2.87 -31.62 -9.45
CA GLY A 480 2.90 -31.89 -8.02
C GLY A 480 2.19 -33.20 -7.68
N ALA A 481 2.01 -33.45 -6.38
CA ALA A 481 1.33 -34.66 -5.89
C ALA A 481 -0.12 -34.79 -6.39
N ALA A 482 -0.75 -33.67 -6.76
CA ALA A 482 -2.12 -33.61 -7.28
C ALA A 482 -2.20 -33.72 -8.81
N GLY A 483 -1.08 -33.93 -9.51
CA GLY A 483 -1.05 -34.07 -10.97
C GLY A 483 -0.25 -33.00 -11.70
N THR A 484 -0.47 -32.92 -13.01
CA THR A 484 0.06 -31.85 -13.87
C THR A 484 -0.95 -30.72 -14.03
N LEU A 485 -0.47 -29.47 -14.08
CA LEU A 485 -1.27 -28.27 -14.31
C LEU A 485 -0.83 -27.62 -15.62
N ALA A 486 -1.79 -27.21 -16.45
CA ALA A 486 -1.57 -26.30 -17.56
C ALA A 486 -2.75 -25.32 -17.64
N TRP A 487 -2.46 -24.02 -17.65
CA TRP A 487 -3.48 -22.97 -17.69
C TRP A 487 -3.02 -21.81 -18.58
N GLN A 488 -3.84 -21.48 -19.57
CA GLN A 488 -3.69 -20.29 -20.41
C GLN A 488 -4.52 -19.12 -19.83
N LEU A 489 -3.87 -18.00 -19.48
CA LEU A 489 -4.51 -16.82 -18.87
C LEU A 489 -5.01 -15.80 -19.90
N ALA A 490 -4.48 -15.81 -21.14
CA ALA A 490 -4.89 -14.94 -22.24
C ALA A 490 -4.47 -15.51 -23.61
N GLY A 491 -5.27 -15.28 -24.65
CA GLY A 491 -5.07 -15.79 -26.02
C GLY A 491 -6.40 -16.10 -26.73
N ALA A 492 -6.41 -16.21 -28.07
CA ALA A 492 -7.62 -16.55 -28.82
C ALA A 492 -8.23 -17.85 -28.28
N LEU A 493 -9.49 -17.79 -27.85
CA LEU A 493 -10.26 -18.90 -27.28
C LEU A 493 -10.41 -20.03 -28.31
N GLY A 494 -9.47 -20.96 -28.30
CA GLY A 494 -9.59 -22.29 -28.89
C GLY A 494 -9.60 -23.30 -27.77
N GLU A 495 -10.80 -23.73 -27.39
CA GLU A 495 -11.12 -24.82 -26.44
C GLU A 495 -10.81 -24.55 -24.95
N ALA A 496 -11.91 -24.51 -24.18
CA ALA A 496 -12.03 -24.59 -22.72
C ALA A 496 -10.77 -24.33 -21.88
N SER A 497 -10.80 -23.21 -21.13
CA SER A 497 -10.10 -23.03 -19.86
C SER A 497 -10.53 -24.13 -18.88
N SER A 498 -9.96 -25.31 -19.07
CA SER A 498 -10.16 -26.48 -18.22
C SER A 498 -8.86 -26.68 -17.47
N ILE A 499 -8.93 -26.53 -16.14
CA ILE A 499 -7.92 -27.11 -15.27
C ILE A 499 -8.06 -28.62 -15.47
N VAL A 500 -7.25 -29.19 -16.35
CA VAL A 500 -7.12 -30.64 -16.40
C VAL A 500 -6.21 -31.01 -15.24
N CYS A 501 -6.80 -31.26 -14.06
CA CYS A 501 -6.15 -32.10 -13.08
C CYS A 501 -6.08 -33.50 -13.69
N VAL A 502 -4.92 -33.87 -14.26
CA VAL A 502 -4.61 -35.27 -14.60
C VAL A 502 -3.99 -35.94 -13.39
#